data_AF-A0A950HE91-F1
#
_entry.id   AF-A0A950HE91-F1
#
_cell.length_a   1.000
_cell.length_b   1.000
_cell.length_c   1.000
_cell.angle_alpha   90.00
_cell.angle_beta   90.00
_cell.angle_gamma   90.00
#
_symmetry.space_group_name_H-M   'P 1'
#
loop_
_entity.id
_entity.type
_entity.pdbx_description
1 polymer ?
#
loop_
_entity_poly.entity_id
_entity_poly.type
_entity_poly.pdbx_seq_one_letter_code
_entity_poly.pdbx_strand_id
1 'polypeptide(L)'
;MPYHLADTAWSPRRVLREQTCHCLEGAIFAAAALRVNGYPPLVWDLEAEGDTDHVVAIYKTDGHWGGIAKSNYAGCRYREPVYRSLRELAMSYFDGYFNLRRQRSLRTFSRPVNLARFDRLTWMTTDQPVWFIAEYLVTIPHTRLLKPGMARRLHRLDDRSFQAGCLGRARKTCAGPQKHPSAV
;
A
#
# COMPACT_ATOMS: atom_id res chain seq x y z
N MET A 1 -0.67 14.52 0.24
CA MET A 1 -0.14 13.92 1.48
C MET A 1 1.24 13.32 1.23
N PRO A 2 2.29 13.75 1.97
CA PRO A 2 3.63 13.15 1.96
C PRO A 2 3.63 11.67 2.39
N TYR A 3 4.71 10.94 2.12
CA TYR A 3 4.90 9.57 2.61
C TYR A 3 5.74 9.64 3.89
N HIS A 4 5.28 9.10 5.01
CA HIS A 4 6.08 9.02 6.24
C HIS A 4 6.68 7.61 6.44
N LEU A 5 7.75 7.52 7.22
CA LEU A 5 8.43 6.26 7.56
C LEU A 5 8.28 6.01 9.06
N ALA A 6 7.03 5.99 9.53
CA ALA A 6 6.66 5.73 10.91
C ALA A 6 6.17 4.28 11.07
N ASP A 7 6.27 3.77 12.29
CA ASP A 7 5.70 2.47 12.69
C ASP A 7 4.34 2.72 13.35
N THR A 8 3.33 2.99 12.52
CA THR A 8 2.00 3.41 12.95
C THR A 8 0.91 2.69 12.17
N ALA A 9 -0.32 2.70 12.71
CA ALA A 9 -1.51 2.28 11.99
C ALA A 9 -2.63 3.26 12.30
N TRP A 10 -2.53 4.47 11.76
CA TRP A 10 -3.50 5.53 11.97
C TRP A 10 -4.86 5.25 11.31
N SER A 11 -5.92 5.65 12.00
CA SER A 11 -7.26 5.73 11.45
C SER A 11 -7.36 6.83 10.37
N PRO A 12 -8.40 6.81 9.52
CA PRO A 12 -8.70 7.90 8.59
C PRO A 12 -8.77 9.28 9.24
N ARG A 13 -9.35 9.39 10.45
CA ARG A 13 -9.36 10.64 11.23
C ARG A 13 -7.95 11.18 11.50
N ARG A 14 -7.05 10.31 11.94
CA ARG A 14 -5.66 10.68 12.23
C ARG A 14 -4.92 11.07 10.95
N VAL A 15 -5.05 10.30 9.87
CA VAL A 15 -4.45 10.63 8.56
C VAL A 15 -4.89 12.01 8.06
N LEU A 16 -6.18 12.35 8.19
CA LEU A 16 -6.68 13.68 7.83
C LEU A 16 -6.06 14.80 8.67
N ARG A 17 -5.90 14.58 9.98
CA ARG A 17 -5.31 15.55 10.91
C ARG A 17 -3.83 15.78 10.63
N GLU A 18 -3.07 14.70 10.47
CA GLU A 18 -1.61 14.75 10.32
C GLU A 18 -1.16 14.99 8.86
N GLN A 19 -2.07 14.86 7.89
CA GLN A 19 -1.86 15.08 6.46
C GLN A 19 -0.71 14.25 5.83
N THR A 20 -0.35 13.13 6.43
CA THR A 20 0.68 12.20 5.97
C THR A 20 0.28 10.75 6.25
N CYS A 21 0.81 9.81 5.47
CA CYS A 21 0.53 8.37 5.62
C CYS A 21 1.53 7.51 4.83
N HIS A 22 1.68 6.25 5.25
CA HIS A 22 2.29 5.17 4.46
C HIS A 22 1.20 4.34 3.75
N CYS A 23 1.58 3.21 3.14
CA CYS A 23 0.67 2.40 2.32
C CYS A 23 -0.59 1.93 3.07
N LEU A 24 -0.44 1.25 4.21
CA LEU A 24 -1.56 0.76 5.03
C LEU A 24 -2.55 1.87 5.39
N GLU A 25 -2.06 2.94 6.03
CA GLU A 25 -2.89 4.07 6.46
C GLU A 25 -3.55 4.79 5.27
N GLY A 26 -2.81 4.97 4.17
CA GLY A 26 -3.32 5.55 2.94
C GLY A 26 -4.43 4.72 2.30
N ALA A 27 -4.32 3.39 2.32
CA ALA A 27 -5.36 2.49 1.84
C ALA A 27 -6.59 2.51 2.75
N ILE A 28 -6.42 2.49 4.07
CA ILE A 28 -7.54 2.60 5.02
C ILE A 28 -8.26 3.95 4.85
N PHE A 29 -7.52 5.04 4.73
CA PHE A 29 -8.07 6.36 4.46
C PHE A 29 -8.82 6.42 3.11
N ALA A 30 -8.24 5.87 2.04
CA ALA A 30 -8.90 5.80 0.75
C ALA A 30 -10.16 4.93 0.76
N ALA A 31 -10.17 3.81 1.49
CA ALA A 31 -11.36 2.98 1.69
C ALA A 31 -12.47 3.75 2.44
N ALA A 32 -12.11 4.58 3.42
CA ALA A 32 -13.06 5.47 4.08
C ALA A 32 -13.64 6.51 3.10
N ALA A 33 -12.80 7.12 2.26
CA ALA A 33 -13.25 8.05 1.23
C ALA A 33 -14.18 7.37 0.22
N LEU A 34 -13.84 6.17 -0.25
CA LEU A 34 -14.68 5.35 -1.13
C LEU A 34 -16.06 5.10 -0.51
N ARG A 35 -16.11 4.76 0.78
CA ARG A 35 -17.37 4.59 1.52
C ARG A 35 -18.23 5.83 1.53
N VAL A 36 -17.63 6.99 1.82
CA VAL A 36 -18.35 8.28 1.80
C VAL A 36 -18.91 8.59 0.41
N ASN A 37 -18.27 8.09 -0.65
CA ASN A 37 -18.70 8.23 -2.04
C ASN A 37 -19.60 7.07 -2.55
N GLY A 38 -20.13 6.22 -1.65
CA GLY A 38 -21.08 5.16 -2.00
C GLY A 38 -20.47 3.83 -2.47
N TYR A 39 -19.15 3.70 -2.46
CA TYR A 39 -18.47 2.44 -2.78
C TYR A 39 -18.26 1.58 -1.52
N PRO A 40 -18.20 0.24 -1.63
CA PRO A 40 -17.77 -0.59 -0.51
C PRO A 40 -16.33 -0.24 -0.06
N PRO A 41 -16.04 -0.14 1.26
CA PRO A 41 -14.69 0.18 1.75
C PRO A 41 -13.78 -1.04 1.68
N LEU A 42 -13.29 -1.37 0.48
CA LEU A 42 -12.43 -2.53 0.25
C LEU A 42 -10.96 -2.14 0.36
N VAL A 43 -10.22 -2.90 1.17
CA VAL A 43 -8.76 -2.94 1.11
C VAL A 43 -8.30 -4.29 0.58
N TRP A 44 -7.10 -4.29 0.02
CA TRP A 44 -6.53 -5.42 -0.68
C TRP A 44 -5.03 -5.46 -0.44
N ASP A 45 -4.52 -6.65 -0.16
CA ASP A 45 -3.15 -6.84 0.27
C ASP A 45 -2.31 -7.52 -0.82
N LEU A 46 -1.09 -7.02 -0.99
CA LEU A 46 -0.10 -7.47 -1.97
C LEU A 46 1.19 -7.82 -1.24
N GLU A 47 1.53 -9.10 -1.18
CA GLU A 47 2.74 -9.53 -0.48
C GLU A 47 3.93 -9.66 -1.40
N ALA A 48 5.09 -9.32 -0.85
CA ALA A 48 6.35 -9.29 -1.55
C ALA A 48 7.42 -10.16 -0.86
N GLU A 49 8.31 -10.72 -1.67
CA GLU A 49 9.43 -11.53 -1.18
C GLU A 49 10.70 -10.68 -1.09
N GLY A 50 11.29 -10.62 0.11
CA GLY A 50 12.49 -9.84 0.37
C GLY A 50 12.29 -8.33 0.18
N ASP A 51 11.08 -7.86 0.45
CA ASP A 51 10.61 -6.48 0.35
C ASP A 51 9.45 -6.26 1.34
N THR A 52 8.89 -5.05 1.42
CA THR A 52 7.70 -4.76 2.23
C THR A 52 6.41 -4.99 1.46
N ASP A 53 5.38 -5.51 2.13
CA ASP A 53 4.03 -5.65 1.57
C ASP A 53 3.36 -4.31 1.29
N HIS A 54 2.27 -4.34 0.51
CA HIS A 54 1.60 -3.13 0.05
C HIS A 54 0.08 -3.28 0.07
N VAL A 55 -0.57 -2.48 0.91
CA VAL A 55 -2.03 -2.42 1.00
C VAL A 55 -2.58 -1.34 0.06
N VAL A 56 -3.65 -1.68 -0.66
CA VAL A 56 -4.31 -0.84 -1.65
C VAL A 56 -5.80 -0.77 -1.35
N ALA A 57 -6.42 0.41 -1.45
CA ALA A 57 -7.88 0.50 -1.50
C ALA A 57 -8.34 0.20 -2.92
N ILE A 58 -9.29 -0.70 -3.09
CA ILE A 58 -9.77 -1.10 -4.42
C ILE A 58 -11.26 -0.80 -4.56
N TYR A 59 -11.66 -0.54 -5.80
CA TYR A 59 -13.04 -0.21 -6.15
C TYR A 59 -13.39 -0.84 -7.50
N LYS A 60 -14.68 -0.90 -7.81
CA LYS A 60 -15.16 -1.51 -9.05
C LYS A 60 -16.18 -0.60 -9.74
N THR A 61 -15.96 -0.35 -11.02
CA THR A 61 -16.85 0.43 -11.89
C THR A 61 -17.09 -0.38 -13.16
N ASP A 62 -18.36 -0.53 -13.57
CA ASP A 62 -18.74 -1.24 -14.81
C ASP A 62 -18.05 -2.60 -15.00
N GLY A 63 -17.98 -3.39 -13.92
CA GLY A 63 -17.38 -4.73 -13.97
C GLY A 63 -15.85 -4.76 -13.86
N HIS A 64 -15.16 -3.62 -13.79
CA HIS A 64 -13.71 -3.50 -13.80
C HIS A 64 -13.15 -2.91 -12.51
N TRP A 65 -12.02 -3.45 -12.05
CA TRP A 65 -11.32 -3.08 -10.83
C TRP A 65 -10.37 -1.93 -11.06
N GLY A 66 -10.35 -0.98 -10.13
CA GLY A 66 -9.33 0.07 -9.99
C GLY A 66 -8.70 0.05 -8.59
N GLY A 67 -7.66 0.87 -8.41
CA GLY A 67 -6.90 0.93 -7.15
C GLY A 67 -6.49 2.35 -6.77
N ILE A 68 -6.62 2.68 -5.49
CA ILE A 68 -6.11 3.90 -4.88
C ILE A 68 -5.02 3.48 -3.89
N ALA A 69 -3.78 3.86 -4.19
CA ALA A 69 -2.63 3.45 -3.38
C ALA A 69 -1.67 4.61 -3.11
N LYS A 70 -1.06 4.54 -1.93
CA LYS A 70 0.02 5.42 -1.49
C LYS A 70 1.30 4.58 -1.40
N SER A 71 2.31 4.90 -2.20
CA SER A 71 3.58 4.18 -2.17
C SER A 71 4.78 5.12 -2.15
N ASN A 72 5.88 4.59 -1.62
CA ASN A 72 7.19 5.18 -1.65
C ASN A 72 7.91 4.97 -3.00
N TYR A 73 7.35 4.13 -3.87
CA TYR A 73 7.80 3.94 -5.25
C TYR A 73 6.81 4.57 -6.23
N ALA A 74 7.31 5.17 -7.30
CA ALA A 74 6.50 5.88 -8.28
C ALA A 74 5.49 4.95 -8.97
N GLY A 75 5.87 3.69 -9.20
CA GLY A 75 5.06 2.70 -9.91
C GLY A 75 3.85 2.17 -9.15
N CYS A 76 3.81 2.24 -7.82
CA CYS A 76 2.81 1.53 -7.00
C CYS A 76 1.70 2.44 -6.45
N ARG A 77 1.07 3.22 -7.32
CA ARG A 77 0.08 4.26 -6.96
C ARG A 77 -1.32 3.96 -7.52
N TYR A 78 -2.01 4.97 -8.03
CA TYR A 78 -3.36 4.86 -8.59
C TYR A 78 -3.41 3.94 -9.82
N ARG A 79 -4.58 3.33 -10.01
CA ARG A 79 -4.95 2.50 -11.17
C ARG A 79 -6.40 2.80 -11.57
N GLU A 80 -6.58 3.11 -12.85
CA GLU A 80 -7.89 3.23 -13.49
C GLU A 80 -8.69 1.92 -13.38
N PRO A 81 -10.03 1.98 -13.33
CA PRO A 81 -10.87 0.80 -13.20
C PRO A 81 -11.04 0.09 -14.55
N VAL A 82 -9.96 -0.50 -15.08
CA VAL A 82 -9.93 -1.17 -16.40
C VAL A 82 -9.59 -2.66 -16.32
N TYR A 83 -9.38 -3.20 -15.11
CA TYR A 83 -8.91 -4.56 -14.91
C TYR A 83 -10.07 -5.51 -14.59
N ARG A 84 -10.29 -6.56 -15.37
CA ARG A 84 -11.44 -7.48 -15.20
C ARG A 84 -11.31 -8.37 -13.98
N SER A 85 -10.08 -8.64 -13.54
CA SER A 85 -9.80 -9.47 -12.37
C SER A 85 -8.78 -8.84 -11.44
N LEU A 86 -8.79 -9.26 -10.17
CA LEU A 86 -7.77 -8.86 -9.20
C LEU A 86 -6.37 -9.30 -9.63
N ARG A 87 -6.25 -10.42 -10.36
CA ARG A 87 -4.97 -10.84 -10.94
C ARG A 87 -4.47 -9.85 -11.99
N GLU A 88 -5.35 -9.38 -12.88
CA GLU A 88 -5.00 -8.34 -13.87
C GLU A 88 -4.57 -7.04 -13.16
N LEU A 89 -5.31 -6.62 -12.13
CA LEU A 89 -4.93 -5.46 -11.31
C LEU A 89 -3.56 -5.68 -10.62
N ALA A 90 -3.28 -6.87 -10.08
CA ALA A 90 -2.01 -7.19 -9.44
C ALA A 90 -0.85 -7.15 -10.44
N MET A 91 -1.08 -7.68 -11.64
CA MET A 91 -0.11 -7.62 -12.74
C MET A 91 0.20 -6.17 -13.15
N SER A 92 -0.74 -5.23 -13.01
CA SER A 92 -0.48 -3.81 -13.28
C SER A 92 0.52 -3.17 -12.31
N TYR A 93 0.71 -3.75 -11.12
CA TYR A 93 1.70 -3.32 -10.14
C TYR A 93 3.04 -4.03 -10.33
N PHE A 94 3.04 -5.22 -10.91
CA PHE A 94 4.17 -6.15 -10.95
C PHE A 94 5.50 -5.54 -11.40
N ASP A 95 5.53 -4.82 -12.52
CA ASP A 95 6.77 -4.24 -13.03
C ASP A 95 7.27 -3.04 -12.21
N GLY A 96 6.36 -2.33 -11.55
CA GLY A 96 6.68 -1.21 -10.65
C GLY A 96 7.01 -1.65 -9.23
N TYR A 97 6.87 -2.94 -8.91
CA TYR A 97 7.01 -3.47 -7.56
C TYR A 97 8.34 -4.24 -7.43
N PHE A 98 9.35 -3.55 -6.91
CA PHE A 98 10.70 -4.09 -6.78
C PHE A 98 11.41 -3.59 -5.53
N ASN A 99 12.36 -4.38 -5.06
CA ASN A 99 13.18 -4.06 -3.90
C ASN A 99 14.46 -3.28 -4.26
N LEU A 100 15.22 -2.86 -3.24
CA LEU A 100 16.50 -2.17 -3.41
C LEU A 100 17.59 -2.99 -4.13
N ARG A 101 17.44 -4.32 -4.22
CA ARG A 101 18.30 -5.21 -5.01
C ARG A 101 17.88 -5.29 -6.48
N ARG A 102 16.91 -4.46 -6.90
CA ARG A 102 16.32 -4.39 -8.25
C ARG A 102 15.57 -5.65 -8.66
N GLN A 103 15.13 -6.44 -7.69
CA GLN A 103 14.37 -7.66 -7.94
C GLN A 103 12.88 -7.35 -7.88
N ARG A 104 12.11 -7.81 -8.87
CA ARG A 104 10.65 -7.78 -8.80
C ARG A 104 10.19 -8.67 -7.64
N SER A 105 9.56 -8.07 -6.66
CA SER A 105 9.34 -8.66 -5.34
C SER A 105 7.92 -9.14 -5.13
N LEU A 106 6.92 -8.58 -5.84
CA LEU A 106 5.52 -8.99 -5.73
C LEU A 106 5.33 -10.50 -6.01
N ARG A 107 4.65 -11.21 -5.10
CA ARG A 107 4.43 -12.67 -5.20
C ARG A 107 2.98 -13.09 -5.09
N THR A 108 2.22 -12.45 -4.20
CA THR A 108 0.86 -12.88 -3.91
C THR A 108 -0.07 -11.68 -3.82
N PHE A 109 -1.36 -11.97 -3.83
CA PHE A 109 -2.40 -11.00 -3.50
C PHE A 109 -3.52 -11.68 -2.73
N SER A 110 -4.13 -10.98 -1.80
CA SER A 110 -5.23 -11.51 -1.00
C SER A 110 -6.59 -11.39 -1.72
N ARG A 111 -7.65 -11.91 -1.09
CA ARG A 111 -9.01 -11.52 -1.44
C ARG A 111 -9.33 -10.12 -0.88
N PRO A 112 -10.25 -9.34 -1.49
CA PRO A 112 -10.66 -8.06 -0.94
C PRO A 112 -11.23 -8.21 0.47
N VAL A 113 -10.90 -7.27 1.35
CA VAL A 113 -11.43 -7.18 2.71
C VAL A 113 -12.32 -5.95 2.80
N ASN A 114 -13.61 -6.16 3.04
CA ASN A 114 -14.53 -5.07 3.33
C ASN A 114 -14.37 -4.61 4.78
N LEU A 115 -13.91 -3.36 4.96
CA LEU A 115 -13.65 -2.77 6.28
C LEU A 115 -14.93 -2.52 7.08
N ALA A 116 -16.12 -2.57 6.48
CA ALA A 116 -17.39 -2.47 7.20
C ALA A 116 -17.50 -3.52 8.33
N ARG A 117 -16.80 -4.64 8.19
CA ARG A 117 -16.73 -5.67 9.24
C ARG A 117 -16.11 -5.22 10.55
N PHE A 118 -15.34 -4.13 10.52
CA PHE A 118 -14.69 -3.54 11.69
C PHE A 118 -15.45 -2.32 12.21
N ASP A 119 -16.67 -2.06 11.74
CA ASP A 119 -17.44 -0.86 12.13
C ASP A 119 -17.67 -0.77 13.64
N ARG A 120 -17.86 -1.91 14.32
CA ARG A 120 -17.95 -1.97 15.79
C ARG A 120 -16.73 -1.44 16.52
N LEU A 121 -15.57 -1.38 15.85
CA LEU A 121 -14.31 -0.84 16.36
C LEU A 121 -14.11 0.63 15.98
N THR A 122 -15.07 1.24 15.29
CA THR A 122 -15.05 2.65 14.87
C THR A 122 -13.80 3.03 14.06
N TRP A 123 -13.34 2.10 13.21
CA TRP A 123 -12.05 2.20 12.50
C TRP A 123 -11.84 3.51 11.72
N MET A 124 -12.92 4.15 11.23
CA MET A 124 -12.85 5.42 10.50
C MET A 124 -12.49 6.60 11.40
N THR A 125 -12.96 6.56 12.64
CA THR A 125 -13.01 7.73 13.54
C THR A 125 -12.25 7.54 14.83
N THR A 126 -11.80 6.35 15.19
CA THR A 126 -11.05 6.15 16.43
C THR A 126 -9.76 6.98 16.46
N ASP A 127 -9.37 7.50 17.62
CA ASP A 127 -8.04 8.12 17.81
C ASP A 127 -6.95 7.08 18.16
N GLN A 128 -7.35 5.82 18.35
CA GLN A 128 -6.46 4.68 18.61
C GLN A 128 -5.90 4.09 17.30
N PRO A 129 -4.74 3.41 17.35
CA PRO A 129 -4.23 2.66 16.22
C PRO A 129 -5.19 1.55 15.77
N VAL A 130 -5.26 1.30 14.46
CA VAL A 130 -6.12 0.30 13.81
C VAL A 130 -5.35 -0.95 13.35
N TRP A 131 -4.37 -1.37 14.15
CA TRP A 131 -3.52 -2.54 13.87
C TRP A 131 -4.30 -3.82 13.56
N PHE A 132 -5.49 -3.98 14.14
CA PHE A 132 -6.38 -5.10 13.87
C PHE A 132 -6.72 -5.28 12.37
N ILE A 133 -6.63 -4.23 11.55
CA ILE A 133 -6.81 -4.34 10.09
C ILE A 133 -5.60 -5.05 9.47
N ALA A 134 -4.38 -4.62 9.81
CA ALA A 134 -3.15 -5.23 9.32
C ALA A 134 -3.01 -6.67 9.80
N GLU A 135 -3.26 -6.90 11.10
CA GLU A 135 -3.29 -8.23 11.71
C GLU A 135 -4.31 -9.14 11.00
N TYR A 136 -5.47 -8.62 10.61
CA TYR A 136 -6.43 -9.41 9.86
C TYR A 136 -5.92 -9.75 8.44
N LEU A 137 -5.29 -8.80 7.76
CA LEU A 137 -4.81 -8.99 6.38
C LEU A 137 -3.75 -10.09 6.28
N VAL A 138 -2.86 -10.21 7.28
CA VAL A 138 -1.84 -11.29 7.28
C VAL A 138 -2.41 -12.68 7.59
N THR A 139 -3.65 -12.78 8.07
CA THR A 139 -4.27 -14.08 8.41
C THR A 139 -5.12 -14.67 7.29
N ILE A 140 -5.48 -13.86 6.28
CA ILE A 140 -6.34 -14.34 5.20
C ILE A 140 -5.51 -15.06 4.13
N PRO A 141 -6.14 -15.93 3.32
CA PRO A 141 -5.42 -16.59 2.24
C PRO A 141 -4.97 -15.63 1.14
N HIS A 142 -3.73 -15.81 0.67
CA HIS A 142 -3.18 -15.13 -0.50
C HIS A 142 -2.97 -16.08 -1.67
N THR A 143 -3.27 -15.57 -2.86
CA THR A 143 -3.13 -16.28 -4.12
C THR A 143 -1.81 -15.94 -4.78
N ARG A 144 -1.05 -16.94 -5.22
CA ARG A 144 0.22 -16.72 -5.94
C ARG A 144 -0.04 -16.04 -7.29
N LEU A 145 0.66 -14.95 -7.55
CA LEU A 145 0.64 -14.23 -8.83
C LEU A 145 1.43 -14.97 -9.92
N LEU A 146 2.54 -15.59 -9.52
CA LEU A 146 3.50 -16.29 -10.37
C LEU A 146 3.69 -17.75 -9.95
N LYS A 147 3.95 -18.61 -10.93
CA LYS A 147 4.47 -19.97 -10.65
C LYS A 147 5.90 -19.86 -10.09
N PRO A 148 6.34 -20.75 -9.18
CA PRO A 148 7.70 -20.72 -8.62
C PRO A 148 8.81 -20.74 -9.68
N GLY A 149 8.61 -21.47 -10.78
CA GLY A 149 9.55 -21.49 -11.92
C GLY A 149 9.65 -20.16 -12.66
N MET A 150 8.59 -19.36 -12.71
CA MET A 150 8.61 -18.03 -13.32
C MET A 150 9.37 -17.05 -12.43
N ALA A 151 9.07 -17.04 -11.12
CA ALA A 151 9.71 -16.13 -10.17
C ALA A 151 11.24 -16.26 -10.17
N ARG A 152 11.77 -17.50 -10.24
CA ARG A 152 13.22 -17.78 -10.30
C ARG A 152 13.92 -17.27 -11.56
N ARG A 153 13.18 -17.03 -12.65
CA ARG A 153 13.74 -16.58 -13.95
C ARG A 153 13.59 -15.08 -14.18
N LEU A 154 13.06 -14.33 -13.22
CA LEU A 154 12.90 -12.89 -13.38
C LEU A 154 14.26 -12.19 -13.39
N HIS A 155 14.46 -11.35 -14.41
CA HIS A 155 15.61 -10.48 -14.48
C HIS A 155 15.50 -9.33 -13.48
N ARG A 156 16.65 -8.83 -13.04
CA ARG A 156 16.73 -7.56 -12.32
C ARG A 156 16.30 -6.42 -13.23
N LEU A 157 15.78 -5.34 -12.65
CA LEU A 157 15.50 -4.11 -13.39
C LEU A 157 16.82 -3.50 -13.89
N ASP A 158 16.75 -2.91 -15.07
CA ASP A 158 17.80 -2.04 -15.59
C ASP A 158 17.91 -0.74 -14.77
N ASP A 159 19.00 -0.01 -14.95
CA ASP A 159 19.26 1.23 -14.22
C ASP A 159 18.18 2.30 -14.44
N ARG A 160 17.70 2.47 -15.68
CA ARG A 160 16.72 3.51 -16.00
C ARG A 160 15.40 3.25 -15.28
N SER A 161 14.89 2.02 -15.38
CA SER A 161 13.66 1.62 -14.69
C SER A 161 13.77 1.74 -13.17
N PHE A 162 14.92 1.34 -12.61
CA PHE A 162 15.17 1.44 -11.17
C PHE A 162 15.18 2.89 -10.67
N GLN A 163 15.90 3.78 -11.35
CA GLN A 163 15.96 5.20 -10.97
C GLN A 163 14.58 5.87 -11.11
N ALA A 164 13.86 5.59 -12.19
CA ALA A 164 12.51 6.12 -12.40
C ALA A 164 11.55 5.69 -11.28
N GLY A 165 11.57 4.41 -10.88
CA GLY A 165 10.69 3.94 -9.81
C GLY A 165 11.09 4.43 -8.41
N CYS A 166 12.36 4.79 -8.19
CA CYS A 166 12.86 5.37 -6.93
C CYS A 166 12.69 6.90 -6.83
N LEU A 167 12.21 7.57 -7.88
CA LEU A 167 12.06 9.02 -7.89
C LEU A 167 11.09 9.47 -6.78
N GLY A 168 11.51 10.45 -5.98
CA GLY A 168 10.69 11.02 -4.90
C GLY A 168 10.50 10.12 -3.67
N ARG A 169 11.25 9.02 -3.59
CA ARG A 169 11.19 8.09 -2.46
C ARG A 169 11.68 8.74 -1.16
N ALA A 170 10.87 8.68 -0.11
CA ALA A 170 11.23 9.04 1.24
C ALA A 170 12.37 8.16 1.76
N ARG A 171 13.34 8.80 2.43
CA ARG A 171 14.47 8.16 3.09
C ARG A 171 14.39 8.46 4.58
N LYS A 172 14.71 7.48 5.44
CA LYS A 172 14.95 7.78 6.85
C LYS A 172 16.21 8.66 6.87
N THR A 173 16.07 9.90 7.29
CA THR A 173 17.23 10.72 7.60
C THR A 173 17.89 10.13 8.84
N CYS A 174 19.08 9.55 8.68
CA CYS A 174 19.96 9.23 9.80
C CYS A 174 20.54 10.54 10.36
N ALA A 175 19.69 11.44 10.85
CA ALA A 175 20.12 12.59 11.62
C ALA A 175 19.77 12.30 13.07
N GLY A 176 20.80 12.14 13.91
CA GLY A 176 20.64 12.16 15.37
C GLY A 176 19.98 13.47 15.84
N PRO A 177 19.57 13.55 17.12
CA PRO A 177 18.83 14.70 17.62
C PRO A 177 19.59 16.00 17.30
N GLN A 178 18.90 16.92 16.61
CA GLN A 178 19.41 18.27 16.39
C GLN A 178 19.66 18.90 17.75
N LYS A 179 20.93 19.10 18.11
CA LYS A 179 21.29 19.93 19.24
C LYS A 179 20.82 21.34 18.91
N HIS A 180 19.79 21.82 19.62
CA HIS A 180 19.48 23.24 19.64
C HIS A 180 20.74 24.00 20.10
N PRO A 181 21.16 25.05 19.40
CA PRO A 181 22.21 25.92 19.92
C PRO A 181 21.64 26.60 21.17
N SER A 182 22.32 26.40 22.30
CA SER A 182 22.08 27.17 23.52
C SER A 182 22.20 28.65 23.16
N ALA A 183 21.13 29.41 23.43
CA ALA A 183 21.19 30.86 23.36
C ALA A 183 22.20 31.35 24.42
N VAL A 184 23.06 32.26 23.97
CA VAL A 184 24.06 32.99 24.77
C VAL A 184 23.36 33.98 25.68
#